data_AF-A0A0G1NNN9-F1
#
_entry.id   AF-A0A0G1NNN9-F1
#
_cell.length_a   1.000
_cell.length_b   1.000
_cell.length_c   1.000
_cell.angle_alpha   90.00
_cell.angle_beta   90.00
_cell.angle_gamma   90.00
#
_symmetry.space_group_name_H-M   'P 1'
#
loop_
_entity.id
_entity.type
_entity.pdbx_description
1 polymer ?
#
loop_
_entity_poly.entity_id
_entity_poly.type
_entity_poly.pdbx_seq_one_letter_code
_entity_poly.pdbx_strand_id
1 'polypeptide(L)'
;MALRGEAAVGCGGRGTNQGQCSGCCGSKEEELTVGYDRKKLDELKPRPRQGLLTLSEDGGGRRWFLFGEPVHAGTALELRLAGDRWVLGRFETGNGTRLPHFYLRLWNARENEEDYCGAPQVSFEIPSGAVLRWPGP
;
A
#
# COMPACT_ATOMS: atom_id res chain seq x y z
N MET A 1 12.01 -35.29 34.94
CA MET A 1 11.91 -34.18 35.92
C MET A 1 10.53 -33.57 35.76
N ALA A 2 9.61 -33.92 36.65
CA ALA A 2 8.22 -33.47 36.63
C ALA A 2 7.95 -32.76 37.96
N LEU A 3 7.47 -31.52 37.92
CA LEU A 3 7.04 -30.80 39.11
C LEU A 3 5.52 -30.75 39.16
N ARG A 4 5.01 -31.45 40.17
CA ARG A 4 3.68 -31.33 40.77
C ARG A 4 3.51 -29.96 41.43
N GLY A 5 2.26 -29.53 41.60
CA GLY A 5 1.89 -28.43 42.48
C GLY A 5 0.41 -28.10 42.47
N GLU A 6 -0.44 -29.04 42.88
CA GLU A 6 -1.79 -28.72 43.39
C GLU A 6 -1.66 -28.20 44.83
N ALA A 7 -2.41 -27.15 45.17
CA ALA A 7 -2.77 -26.83 46.54
C ALA A 7 -4.18 -26.24 46.57
N ALA A 8 -5.14 -27.09 46.92
CA ALA A 8 -6.42 -26.68 47.46
C ALA A 8 -6.23 -26.19 48.90
N VAL A 9 -6.86 -25.07 49.26
CA VAL A 9 -7.15 -24.71 50.64
C VAL A 9 -8.64 -24.45 50.74
N GLY A 10 -9.31 -25.31 51.51
CA GLY A 10 -10.68 -25.10 51.95
C GLY A 10 -10.71 -24.96 53.47
N CYS A 11 -11.54 -24.03 53.95
CA CYS A 11 -12.29 -24.02 55.20
C CYS A 11 -13.46 -23.04 54.92
N GLY A 12 -14.75 -23.34 55.11
CA GLY A 12 -15.38 -24.09 56.19
C GLY A 12 -16.00 -23.10 57.17
N GLY A 13 -17.26 -22.71 56.97
CA GLY A 13 -17.98 -21.80 57.87
C GLY A 13 -19.47 -21.67 57.56
N ARG A 14 -20.29 -22.50 58.22
CA ARG A 14 -21.75 -22.40 58.25
C ARG A 14 -22.15 -21.29 59.24
N GLY A 15 -22.97 -20.34 58.81
CA GLY A 15 -23.59 -19.33 59.67
C GLY A 15 -24.83 -18.75 59.00
N THR A 16 -26.00 -19.15 59.49
CA THR A 16 -27.31 -18.60 59.13
C THR A 16 -27.51 -17.24 59.81
N ASN A 17 -27.83 -16.18 59.04
CA ASN A 17 -28.98 -15.30 59.30
C ASN A 17 -29.03 -14.09 58.37
N GLN A 18 -30.28 -13.72 58.08
CA GLN A 18 -30.81 -12.53 57.44
C GLN A 18 -29.89 -11.30 57.39
N GLY A 19 -29.74 -10.74 56.19
CA GLY A 19 -29.14 -9.43 55.96
C GLY A 19 -29.20 -9.06 54.50
N GLN A 20 -29.94 -7.99 54.19
CA GLN A 20 -30.06 -7.39 52.87
C GLN A 20 -28.71 -7.23 52.16
N CYS A 21 -28.65 -7.64 50.90
CA CYS A 21 -27.71 -7.08 49.92
C CYS A 21 -28.52 -6.76 48.66
N SER A 22 -29.15 -5.58 48.68
CA SER A 22 -29.47 -4.84 47.47
C SER A 22 -28.16 -4.39 46.83
N GLY A 23 -27.82 -4.90 45.66
CA GLY A 23 -26.54 -4.56 45.03
C GLY A 23 -26.43 -5.04 43.60
N CYS A 24 -26.96 -4.24 42.68
CA CYS A 24 -26.45 -4.04 41.32
C CYS A 24 -26.24 -5.29 40.45
N CYS A 25 -27.33 -5.87 39.95
CA CYS A 25 -27.30 -6.50 38.63
C CYS A 25 -27.33 -5.40 37.55
N GLY A 26 -26.15 -4.89 37.21
CA GLY A 26 -25.96 -3.96 36.10
C GLY A 26 -24.80 -4.45 35.24
N SER A 27 -25.02 -5.51 34.47
CA SER A 27 -24.13 -5.88 33.37
C SER A 27 -24.25 -4.82 32.29
N LYS A 28 -23.44 -3.75 32.40
CA LYS A 28 -23.11 -2.91 31.26
C LYS A 28 -22.12 -3.69 30.42
N GLU A 29 -22.61 -4.34 29.38
CA GLU A 29 -21.78 -4.67 28.23
C GLU A 29 -21.30 -3.33 27.65
N GLU A 30 -20.10 -2.90 28.07
CA GLU A 30 -19.38 -1.83 27.40
C GLU A 30 -18.96 -2.37 26.04
N GLU A 31 -19.83 -2.13 25.06
CA GLU A 31 -19.58 -2.32 23.65
C GLU A 31 -18.35 -1.48 23.27
N LEU A 32 -17.18 -2.13 23.28
CA LEU A 32 -15.91 -1.61 22.79
C LEU A 32 -16.04 -1.35 21.28
N THR A 33 -16.72 -0.26 20.94
CA THR A 33 -16.68 0.32 19.60
C THR A 33 -15.29 0.93 19.44
N VAL A 34 -14.33 0.10 19.04
CA VAL A 34 -13.06 0.58 18.47
C VAL A 34 -13.43 1.29 17.18
N GLY A 35 -13.76 2.58 17.31
CA GLY A 35 -13.95 3.49 16.20
C GLY A 35 -12.62 3.62 15.48
N TYR A 36 -12.39 2.76 14.49
CA TYR A 36 -11.27 2.90 13.57
C TYR A 36 -11.48 4.19 12.79
N ASP A 37 -10.74 5.23 13.19
CA ASP A 37 -10.71 6.49 12.47
C ASP A 37 -10.13 6.24 11.08
N ARG A 38 -11.00 6.22 10.07
CA ARG A 38 -10.64 6.01 8.66
C ARG A 38 -9.56 7.00 8.19
N LYS A 39 -9.50 8.23 8.75
CA LYS A 39 -8.46 9.20 8.41
C LYS A 39 -7.08 8.74 8.87
N LYS A 40 -6.98 8.14 10.05
CA LYS A 40 -5.73 7.54 10.56
C LYS A 40 -5.28 6.35 9.70
N LEU A 41 -6.22 5.57 9.15
CA LEU A 41 -5.89 4.48 8.25
C LEU A 41 -5.33 4.97 6.91
N ASP A 42 -5.88 6.05 6.36
CA ASP A 42 -5.36 6.66 5.13
C ASP A 42 -4.00 7.33 5.33
N GLU A 43 -3.70 7.86 6.52
CA GLU A 43 -2.37 8.37 6.90
C GLU A 43 -1.32 7.26 7.05
N LEU A 44 -1.74 6.04 7.38
CA LEU A 44 -0.87 4.87 7.52
C LEU A 44 -0.56 4.17 6.20
N LYS A 45 -1.24 4.52 5.09
CA LYS A 45 -0.90 3.96 3.78
C LYS A 45 0.49 4.46 3.36
N PRO A 46 1.47 3.56 3.15
CA PRO A 46 2.78 3.99 2.71
C PRO A 46 2.64 4.70 1.35
N ARG A 47 3.07 5.95 1.29
CA ARG A 47 3.08 6.68 0.02
C ARG A 47 3.98 5.93 -0.96
N PRO A 48 3.56 5.72 -2.22
CA PRO A 48 4.42 5.12 -3.22
C PRO A 48 5.71 5.94 -3.33
N ARG A 49 6.85 5.25 -3.26
CA ARG A 49 8.17 5.89 -3.35
C ARG A 49 8.25 6.60 -4.72
N GLN A 50 8.62 7.89 -4.74
CA GLN A 50 8.83 8.71 -5.96
C GLN A 50 10.28 9.23 -6.20
N GLY A 51 10.83 9.05 -7.40
CA GLY A 51 12.25 9.29 -7.66
C GLY A 51 12.56 9.55 -9.14
N LEU A 52 13.83 9.73 -9.44
CA LEU A 52 14.31 9.91 -10.81
C LEU A 52 14.66 8.54 -11.43
N LEU A 53 14.42 8.41 -12.73
CA LEU A 53 15.00 7.32 -13.50
C LEU A 53 16.52 7.50 -13.60
N THR A 54 17.25 6.43 -13.36
CA THR A 54 18.71 6.39 -13.45
C THR A 54 19.13 5.27 -14.40
N LEU A 55 20.10 5.53 -15.26
CA LEU A 55 20.67 4.51 -16.14
C LEU A 55 21.93 3.96 -15.47
N SER A 56 21.97 2.65 -15.20
CA SER A 56 23.12 1.98 -14.58
C SER A 56 23.49 0.71 -15.36
N GLU A 57 24.69 0.18 -15.13
CA GLU A 57 25.11 -1.12 -15.65
C GLU A 57 24.72 -2.24 -14.68
N ASP A 58 24.13 -3.30 -15.21
CA ASP A 58 23.71 -4.50 -14.47
C ASP A 58 23.82 -5.72 -15.39
N GLY A 59 24.52 -6.76 -14.93
CA GLY A 59 24.66 -8.04 -15.65
C GLY A 59 25.25 -7.93 -17.07
N GLY A 60 26.09 -6.93 -17.36
CA GLY A 60 26.71 -6.73 -18.68
C GLY A 60 25.88 -5.90 -19.68
N GLY A 61 24.79 -5.27 -19.24
CA GLY A 61 24.00 -4.34 -20.04
C GLY A 61 23.64 -3.07 -19.28
N ARG A 62 23.18 -2.05 -20.01
CA ARG A 62 22.61 -0.84 -19.39
C ARG A 62 21.13 -1.04 -19.14
N ARG A 63 20.67 -0.68 -17.95
CA ARG A 63 19.28 -0.81 -17.52
C ARG A 63 18.83 0.43 -16.76
N TRP A 64 17.56 0.77 -16.92
CA TRP A 64 16.92 1.85 -16.19
C TRP A 64 16.49 1.38 -14.81
N PHE A 65 16.68 2.23 -13.80
CA PHE A 65 16.36 1.96 -12.41
C PHE A 65 15.51 3.10 -11.84
N LEU A 66 14.53 2.73 -11.03
CA LEU A 66 13.73 3.63 -10.21
C LEU A 66 13.84 3.12 -8.76
N PHE A 67 14.38 3.95 -7.86
CA PHE A 67 14.69 3.53 -6.48
C PHE A 67 15.65 2.34 -6.33
N GLY A 68 16.56 2.17 -7.27
CA GLY A 68 17.47 1.02 -7.27
C GLY A 68 16.79 -0.28 -7.69
N GLU A 69 15.52 -0.24 -8.09
CA GLU A 69 14.81 -1.37 -8.68
C GLU A 69 14.83 -1.24 -10.21
N PRO A 70 15.10 -2.34 -10.95
CA PRO A 70 15.12 -2.33 -12.40
C PRO A 70 13.73 -2.05 -12.98
N VAL A 71 13.67 -1.19 -14.00
CA VAL A 71 12.46 -0.89 -14.76
C VAL A 71 12.55 -1.53 -16.14
N HIS A 72 11.57 -2.36 -16.47
CA HIS A 72 11.49 -3.06 -17.75
C HIS A 72 10.56 -2.32 -18.72
N ALA A 73 10.81 -2.43 -20.03
CA ALA A 73 9.85 -2.01 -21.04
C ALA A 73 8.48 -2.67 -20.79
N GLY A 74 7.40 -1.92 -20.99
CA GLY A 74 6.04 -2.34 -20.68
C GLY A 74 5.58 -2.09 -19.25
N THR A 75 6.47 -1.65 -18.35
CA THR A 75 6.14 -1.41 -16.93
C THR A 75 5.21 -0.21 -16.77
N ALA A 76 4.16 -0.34 -15.96
CA ALA A 76 3.29 0.79 -15.59
C ALA A 76 3.96 1.64 -14.50
N LEU A 77 4.09 2.94 -14.74
CA LEU A 77 4.59 3.92 -13.78
C LEU A 77 3.67 5.13 -13.75
N GLU A 78 3.77 5.94 -12.71
CA GLU A 78 3.13 7.24 -12.64
C GLU A 78 4.17 8.35 -12.80
N LEU A 79 3.91 9.30 -13.70
CA LEU A 79 4.74 10.48 -13.93
C LEU A 79 4.13 11.70 -13.21
N ARG A 80 4.97 12.48 -12.51
CA ARG A 80 4.54 13.72 -11.87
C ARG A 80 4.40 14.85 -12.88
N LEU A 81 3.23 15.46 -12.92
CA LEU A 81 2.94 16.69 -13.66
C LEU A 81 2.94 17.91 -12.72
N ALA A 82 2.86 19.10 -13.33
CA ALA A 82 2.64 20.33 -12.60
C ALA A 82 1.36 20.27 -11.75
N GLY A 83 1.42 20.88 -10.57
CA GLY A 83 0.34 20.86 -9.58
C GLY A 83 0.23 19.55 -8.79
N ASP A 84 1.33 18.79 -8.68
CA ASP A 84 1.42 17.52 -7.92
C ASP A 84 0.45 16.43 -8.40
N ARG A 85 0.05 16.49 -9.66
CA ARG A 85 -0.79 15.49 -10.30
C ARG A 85 0.06 14.35 -10.81
N TRP A 86 -0.48 13.14 -10.74
CA TRP A 86 0.18 11.93 -11.22
C TRP A 86 -0.61 11.37 -12.39
N VAL A 87 0.09 11.00 -13.45
CA VAL A 87 -0.51 10.34 -14.61
C VAL A 87 0.10 8.97 -14.81
N LEU A 88 -0.77 7.97 -14.89
CA LEU A 88 -0.38 6.60 -15.17
C LEU A 88 -0.03 6.47 -16.65
N GLY A 89 1.08 5.81 -16.93
CA GLY A 89 1.49 5.48 -18.28
C GLY A 89 2.41 4.28 -18.31
N ARG A 90 2.77 3.87 -19.51
CA ARG A 90 3.67 2.74 -19.76
C ARG A 90 5.06 3.26 -20.06
N PHE A 91 6.03 2.77 -19.30
CA PHE A 91 7.44 2.96 -19.58
C PHE A 91 7.86 2.09 -20.75
N GLU A 92 8.53 2.69 -21.71
CA GLU A 92 9.15 1.99 -22.83
C GLU A 92 10.59 2.46 -23.00
N THR A 93 11.43 1.57 -23.48
CA THR A 93 12.81 1.91 -23.86
C THR A 93 13.14 1.21 -25.16
N GLY A 94 13.84 1.91 -26.05
CA GLY A 94 14.44 1.27 -27.23
C GLY A 94 15.64 0.41 -26.83
N ASN A 95 16.17 -0.36 -27.78
CA ASN A 95 17.44 -1.05 -27.61
C ASN A 95 18.58 -0.03 -27.35
N GLY A 96 19.35 -0.21 -26.28
CA GLY A 96 20.56 0.59 -25.99
C GLY A 96 20.32 1.87 -25.16
N THR A 97 20.96 2.98 -25.55
CA THR A 97 21.03 4.25 -24.80
C THR A 97 19.98 5.28 -25.21
N ARG A 98 18.91 4.87 -25.90
CA ARG A 98 17.85 5.81 -26.26
C ARG A 98 17.15 6.29 -24.99
N LEU A 99 16.73 7.55 -24.99
CA LEU A 99 15.94 8.10 -23.90
C LEU A 99 14.65 7.27 -23.77
N PRO A 100 14.20 7.00 -22.53
CA PRO A 100 13.02 6.21 -22.33
C PRO A 100 11.80 7.02 -22.74
N HIS A 101 10.80 6.34 -23.28
CA HIS A 101 9.53 6.94 -23.69
C HIS A 101 8.44 6.62 -22.66
N PHE A 102 7.49 7.53 -22.54
CA PHE A 102 6.30 7.35 -21.74
C PHE A 102 5.07 7.37 -22.63
N TYR A 103 4.27 6.30 -22.55
CA TYR A 103 3.01 6.19 -23.27
C TYR A 103 1.87 6.48 -22.30
N LEU A 104 1.22 7.63 -22.48
CA LEU A 104 -0.01 7.98 -21.77
C LEU A 104 -1.20 7.40 -22.51
N ARG A 105 -2.01 6.63 -21.79
CA ARG A 105 -3.37 6.31 -22.23
C ARG A 105 -4.27 7.46 -21.82
N LEU A 106 -4.92 8.08 -22.80
CA LEU A 106 -5.89 9.15 -22.55
C LEU A 106 -7.32 8.60 -22.35
N TRP A 107 -7.47 7.29 -22.08
CA TRP A 107 -8.75 6.57 -22.00
C TRP A 107 -9.12 6.19 -20.56
N ASN A 108 -10.40 6.28 -20.22
CA ASN A 108 -10.93 6.00 -18.88
C ASN A 108 -11.28 4.51 -18.69
N ALA A 109 -11.29 4.06 -17.43
CA ALA A 109 -11.29 2.66 -16.99
C ALA A 109 -12.57 1.85 -17.22
N ARG A 110 -13.40 2.17 -18.22
CA ARG A 110 -14.74 1.55 -18.38
C ARG A 110 -14.99 0.75 -19.63
N GLU A 111 -14.05 0.68 -20.56
CA GLU A 111 -14.23 -0.10 -21.79
C GLU A 111 -13.05 -1.06 -22.01
N ASN A 112 -13.39 -2.25 -22.51
CA ASN A 112 -12.66 -3.50 -22.40
C ASN A 112 -11.17 -3.41 -22.76
N GLU A 113 -10.37 -4.23 -22.07
CA GLU A 113 -8.92 -4.43 -22.28
C GLU A 113 -8.51 -4.78 -23.72
N GLU A 114 -9.45 -5.11 -24.61
CA GLU A 114 -9.19 -5.65 -25.95
C GLU A 114 -8.88 -4.57 -27.01
N ASP A 115 -9.19 -3.29 -26.77
CA ASP A 115 -8.97 -2.21 -27.76
C ASP A 115 -7.60 -1.50 -27.60
N TYR A 116 -6.52 -2.29 -27.52
CA TYR A 116 -5.15 -1.76 -27.55
C TYR A 116 -4.81 -1.01 -28.86
N CYS A 117 -5.51 -1.32 -29.96
CA CYS A 117 -5.19 -0.83 -31.31
C CYS A 117 -5.84 0.50 -31.71
N GLY A 118 -6.69 1.10 -30.88
CA GLY A 118 -7.46 2.30 -31.25
C GLY A 118 -7.50 3.43 -30.23
N ALA A 119 -7.08 3.19 -28.98
CA ALA A 119 -7.14 4.22 -27.95
C ALA A 119 -6.18 5.39 -28.29
N PRO A 120 -6.61 6.65 -28.11
CA PRO A 120 -5.73 7.80 -28.26
C PRO A 120 -4.55 7.66 -27.29
N GLN A 121 -3.36 7.50 -27.88
CA GLN A 121 -2.10 7.36 -27.16
C GLN A 121 -1.23 8.56 -27.49
N VAL A 122 -0.70 9.20 -26.46
CA VAL A 122 0.38 10.17 -26.60
C VAL A 122 1.65 9.53 -26.10
N SER A 123 2.71 9.64 -26.87
CA SER A 123 4.05 9.24 -26.45
C SER A 123 4.98 10.44 -26.49
N PHE A 124 5.87 10.50 -25.52
CA PHE A 124 6.93 11.49 -25.45
C PHE A 124 8.14 10.90 -24.74
N GLU A 125 9.32 11.46 -25.03
CA GLU A 125 10.53 11.13 -24.28
C GLU A 125 10.39 11.63 -22.83
N ILE A 126 10.74 10.78 -21.87
CA ILE A 126 10.77 11.18 -20.46
C ILE A 126 11.87 12.23 -20.31
N PRO A 127 11.55 13.48 -19.96
CA PRO A 127 12.57 14.51 -19.82
C PRO A 127 13.51 14.17 -18.67
N SER A 128 14.78 14.56 -18.80
CA SER A 128 15.74 14.44 -17.70
C SER A 128 15.22 15.17 -16.46
N GLY A 129 15.32 14.54 -15.30
CA GLY A 129 14.79 15.08 -14.04
C GLY A 129 13.28 14.88 -13.83
N ALA A 130 12.59 14.16 -14.73
CA ALA A 130 11.22 13.70 -14.47
C ALA A 130 11.16 12.88 -13.18
N VAL A 131 10.15 13.15 -12.36
CA VAL A 131 9.87 12.38 -11.14
C VAL A 131 8.81 11.33 -11.45
N LEU A 132 9.15 10.07 -11.21
CA LEU A 132 8.28 8.93 -11.41
C LEU A 132 8.05 8.18 -10.09
N ARG A 133 6.98 7.41 -10.02
CA ARG A 133 6.75 6.46 -8.92
C ARG A 133 6.09 5.19 -9.45
N TRP A 134 6.18 4.14 -8.66
CA TRP A 134 5.33 2.96 -8.83
C TRP A 134 3.87 3.35 -8.56
N PRO A 135 2.91 2.83 -9.34
CA PRO A 135 1.50 3.10 -9.10
C PRO A 135 1.11 2.73 -7.66
N GLY A 136 0.29 3.58 -7.03
CA GLY A 136 -0.26 3.27 -5.71
C GLY A 136 -1.20 2.05 -5.75
N PRO A 137 -1.43 1.41 -4.59
CA PRO A 137 -2.48 0.39 -4.45
C PRO A 137 -3.88 0.96 -4.63
#